data_AF-A0A3A1XIU2-F1
#
_entry.id   AF-A0A3A1XIU2-F1
#
_cell.length_a   1.000
_cell.length_b   1.000
_cell.length_c   1.000
_cell.angle_alpha   90.00
_cell.angle_beta   90.00
_cell.angle_gamma   90.00
#
_symmetry.space_group_name_H-M   'P 1'
#
loop_
_entity.id
_entity.type
_entity.pdbx_description
1 polymer ?
#
loop_
_entity_poly.entity_id
_entity_poly.type
_entity_poly.pdbx_seq_one_letter_code
_entity_poly.pdbx_strand_id
1 'polypeptide(L)' 'YDSTFVAIEVDGELVKRKDFETFIVKDNAKIEVFSIMGGG' A
#
# COMPACT_ATOMS: atom_id res chain seq x y z
N TYR A 1 -20.81 -2.89 0.82
CA TYR A 1 -19.43 -3.36 1.03
C TYR A 1 -18.58 -2.41 0.23
N ASP A 2 -17.96 -1.44 0.90
CA ASP A 2 -17.24 -0.36 0.22
C ASP A 2 -15.90 -0.92 -0.30
N SER A 3 -15.69 -0.86 -1.60
CA SER A 3 -14.49 -1.41 -2.23
C SER A 3 -13.40 -0.35 -2.19
N THR A 4 -12.85 -0.09 -1.00
CA THR A 4 -11.75 0.85 -0.84
C THR A 4 -10.51 0.27 -1.51
N PHE A 5 -10.00 0.95 -2.54
CA PHE A 5 -8.73 0.61 -3.15
C PHE A 5 -7.61 1.17 -2.30
N VAL A 6 -6.72 0.30 -1.81
CA VAL A 6 -5.57 0.69 -1.01
C VAL A 6 -4.30 0.48 -1.82
N ALA A 7 -3.45 1.51 -1.88
CA ALA A 7 -2.08 1.43 -2.37
C ALA A 7 -1.11 1.65 -1.21
N ILE A 8 0.00 0.93 -1.20
CA ILE A 8 1.02 1.00 -0.16
C ILE A 8 2.35 1.35 -0.82
N GLU A 9 3.07 2.30 -0.23
CA GLU A 9 4.42 2.68 -0.60
C GLU A 9 5.34 2.47 0.62
N VAL A 10 6.52 1.91 0.38
CA VAL A 10 7.55 1.70 1.41
C VAL A 10 8.85 2.31 0.89
N ASP A 11 9.38 3.30 1.61
CA ASP A 11 10.60 4.05 1.26
C ASP A 11 10.61 4.63 -0.17
N GLY A 12 9.45 5.06 -0.69
CA GLY A 12 9.33 5.58 -2.06
C GLY A 12 8.91 4.54 -3.10
N GLU A 13 8.86 3.26 -2.74
CA GLU A 13 8.56 2.17 -3.67
C GLU A 13 7.13 1.62 -3.48
N LEU A 14 6.37 1.56 -4.58
CA LEU A 14 5.01 1.02 -4.57
C LEU A 14 5.02 -0.50 -4.40
N VAL A 15 4.35 -0.97 -3.35
CA VAL A 15 4.12 -2.39 -3.08
C VAL A 15 2.81 -2.81 -3.74
N LYS A 16 2.88 -3.85 -4.58
CA LYS A 16 1.68 -4.40 -5.24
C LYS A 16 0.90 -5.25 -4.25
N ARG A 17 -0.45 -5.19 -4.35
CA ARG A 17 -1.36 -5.94 -3.47
C ARG A 17 -1.06 -7.44 -3.37
N LYS A 18 -0.64 -8.07 -4.47
CA LYS A 18 -0.29 -9.50 -4.50
C LYS A 18 0.90 -9.87 -3.60
N ASP A 19 1.73 -8.88 -3.26
CA ASP A 19 2.96 -9.07 -2.50
C ASP A 19 2.77 -8.69 -1.01
N PHE A 20 1.58 -8.23 -0.60
CA PHE A 20 1.35 -7.76 0.78
C PHE A 20 1.61 -8.82 1.85
N GLU A 21 1.33 -10.09 1.57
CA GLU A 21 1.53 -11.17 2.55
C GLU A 21 2.99 -11.59 2.68
N THR A 22 3.82 -11.30 1.68
CA THR A 22 5.22 -11.77 1.60
C THR A 22 6.24 -10.64 1.66
N PHE A 23 5.80 -9.40 1.53
CA PHE A 23 6.68 -8.23 1.56
C PHE A 23 7.24 -8.02 2.97
N ILE A 24 8.56 -8.07 3.09
CA ILE A 24 9.26 -7.86 4.35
C ILE A 24 9.61 -6.38 4.47
N VAL A 25 9.05 -5.72 5.48
CA VAL A 25 9.40 -4.34 5.84
C VAL A 25 10.63 -4.37 6.74
N LYS A 26 11.63 -3.55 6.43
CA LYS A 26 12.84 -3.41 7.24
C LYS A 26 12.62 -2.42 8.38
N ASP A 27 13.41 -2.54 9.45
CA ASP A 27 13.40 -1.55 10.55
C ASP A 27 13.69 -0.14 10.01
N ASN A 28 12.97 0.84 10.57
CA ASN A 28 13.01 2.27 10.20
C ASN A 28 12.50 2.63 8.79
N ALA A 29 11.85 1.69 8.08
CA ALA A 29 11.21 2.02 6.81
C ALA A 29 10.04 3.01 7.00
N LYS A 30 9.90 3.94 6.06
CA LYS A 30 8.75 4.85 5.98
C LYS A 30 7.65 4.18 5.16
N ILE A 31 6.48 4.00 5.77
CA ILE A 31 5.31 3.41 5.11
C ILE A 31 4.27 4.49 4.86
N GLU A 32 3.79 4.58 3.62
CA GLU A 32 2.71 5.49 3.22
C GLU A 32 1.56 4.67 2.64
N VAL A 33 0.35 4.89 3.17
CA VAL A 33 -0.86 4.15 2.79
C VAL A 33 -1.86 5.11 2.18
N PHE A 34 -2.27 4.83 0.95
CA PHE A 34 -3.21 5.65 0.19
C PHE A 34 -4.54 4.92 0.04
N SER A 35 -5.63 5.63 0.33
CA SER A 35 -6.98 5.19 0.00
C SER A 35 -7.43 5.92 -1.25
N ILE A 36 -7.65 5.17 -2.33
CA ILE A 36 -8.19 5.69 -3.57
C ILE A 36 -9.71 5.46 -3.51
N MET A 37 -10.43 6.56 -3.27
CA MET A 37 -11.88 6.56 -3.47
C MET A 37 -12.16 6.95 -4.92
N GLY A 38 -12.77 6.04 -5.67
CA GLY A 38 -13.14 6.27 -7.06
C GLY A 38 -14.23 7.35 -7.13
N GLY A 39 -13.83 8.59 -7.41
CA GLY A 39 -14.73 9.67 -7.78
C GLY A 39 -14.69 9.86 -9.29
N GLY A 40 -15.58 9.18 -9.99
CA GLY A 40 -16.00 9.52 -11.35
C GLY A 40 -17.30 10.29 -11.31
#